data_AF-A0A8J7L6K1-F1
#
_entry.id   AF-A0A8J7L6K1-F1
#
_cell.length_a   1.000
_cell.length_b   1.000
_cell.length_c   1.000
_cell.angle_alpha   90.00
_cell.angle_beta   90.00
_cell.angle_gamma   90.00
#
_symmetry.space_group_name_H-M   'P 1'
#
loop_
_entity.id
_entity.type
_entity.pdbx_description
1 polymer ?
#
loop_
_entity_poly.entity_id
_entity_poly.type
_entity_poly.pdbx_seq_one_letter_code
_entity_poly.pdbx_strand_id
1 'polypeptide(L)'
;MLPKFYQNCFQNVLTPAQYKMLEILIMLLQFHKTVTIEKLATVFPQPIKFESRRRSIQRFLLLPELSIQYIWFPLLKRWVKNSRQSQEKQLIFAIDRTQWRGENVFVISLIEQKRAIPVYWLLLTKRGCSNLGEQKKLIRPLLRLFKG
;
A
#
# COMPACT_ATOMS: atom_id res chain seq x y z
N MET A 1 8.02 16.94 1.33
CA MET A 1 6.95 16.86 0.31
C MET A 1 7.08 15.56 -0.46
N LEU A 2 5.96 14.95 -0.85
CA LEU A 2 5.96 13.75 -1.69
C LEU A 2 6.53 14.08 -3.09
N PRO A 3 7.26 13.17 -3.77
CA PRO A 3 7.75 13.44 -5.12
C PRO A 3 6.59 13.68 -6.10
N LYS A 4 6.76 14.57 -7.09
CA LYS A 4 5.70 14.96 -8.06
C LYS A 4 4.95 13.78 -8.69
N PHE A 5 5.68 12.72 -8.98
CA PHE A 5 5.13 11.48 -9.50
C PHE A 5 4.02 10.88 -8.60
N TYR A 6 4.25 10.82 -7.28
CA TYR A 6 3.29 10.30 -6.30
C TYR A 6 2.06 11.21 -6.20
N GLN A 7 2.28 12.53 -6.23
CA GLN A 7 1.21 13.52 -6.16
C GLN A 7 0.21 13.32 -7.30
N ASN A 8 0.70 13.20 -8.54
CA ASN A 8 -0.17 12.99 -9.72
C ASN A 8 -0.98 11.71 -9.61
N CYS A 9 -0.40 10.62 -9.08
CA CYS A 9 -1.14 9.36 -8.90
C CYS A 9 -2.24 9.50 -7.85
N PHE A 10 -1.94 10.11 -6.70
CA PHE A 10 -2.90 10.22 -5.60
C PHE A 10 -4.01 11.22 -5.90
N GLN A 11 -3.71 12.34 -6.55
CA GLN A 11 -4.71 13.35 -6.92
C GLN A 11 -5.72 12.87 -7.96
N ASN A 12 -5.36 11.86 -8.78
CA ASN A 12 -6.30 11.25 -9.73
C ASN A 12 -7.32 10.32 -9.06
N VAL A 13 -7.05 9.89 -7.83
CA VAL A 13 -7.84 8.88 -7.11
C VAL A 13 -8.57 9.47 -5.91
N LEU A 14 -7.96 10.46 -5.26
CA LEU A 14 -8.45 11.06 -4.01
C LEU A 14 -8.95 12.49 -4.24
N THR A 15 -10.00 12.87 -3.52
CA THR A 15 -10.43 14.27 -3.46
C THR A 15 -9.35 15.15 -2.81
N PRO A 16 -9.35 16.48 -3.02
CA PRO A 16 -8.36 17.36 -2.43
C PRO A 16 -8.24 17.23 -0.90
N ALA A 17 -9.37 17.04 -0.20
CA ALA A 17 -9.41 16.84 1.23
C ALA A 17 -8.79 15.49 1.65
N GLN A 18 -9.13 14.40 0.95
CA GLN A 18 -8.56 13.07 1.17
C GLN A 18 -7.06 13.04 0.89
N TYR A 19 -6.61 13.68 -0.19
CA TYR A 19 -5.19 13.81 -0.52
C TYR A 19 -4.42 14.56 0.57
N LYS A 20 -4.99 15.66 1.10
CA LYS A 20 -4.35 16.40 2.19
C LYS A 20 -4.25 15.56 3.46
N MET A 21 -5.29 14.78 3.75
CA MET A 21 -5.30 13.84 4.86
C MET A 21 -4.22 12.75 4.69
N LEU A 22 -4.07 12.19 3.48
CA LEU A 22 -3.01 11.23 3.17
C LEU A 22 -1.63 11.83 3.40
N GLU A 23 -1.38 13.05 2.92
CA GLU A 23 -0.10 13.75 3.06
C GLU A 23 0.28 13.94 4.54
N ILE A 24 -0.69 14.40 5.35
CA ILE A 24 -0.49 14.57 6.80
C ILE A 24 -0.20 13.21 7.46
N LEU A 25 -0.98 12.17 7.14
CA LEU A 25 -0.78 10.85 7.74
C LEU A 25 0.58 10.26 7.37
N ILE A 26 1.03 10.36 6.12
CA ILE A 26 2.36 9.89 5.71
C ILE A 26 3.45 10.64 6.48
N MET A 27 3.32 11.95 6.63
CA MET A 27 4.27 12.76 7.42
C MET A 27 4.33 12.30 8.88
N LEU A 28 3.18 12.07 9.51
CA LEU A 28 3.10 11.59 10.89
C LEU A 28 3.70 10.18 11.05
N LEU A 29 3.46 9.28 10.09
CA LEU A 29 4.04 7.93 10.08
C LEU A 29 5.56 7.95 9.91
N GLN A 30 6.10 8.90 9.13
CA GLN A 30 7.55 9.05 8.97
C GLN A 30 8.21 9.60 10.25
N PHE A 31 7.50 10.45 10.99
CA PHE A 31 8.03 11.05 12.21
C PHE A 31 7.93 10.13 13.43
N HIS A 32 6.88 9.31 13.52
CA HIS A 32 6.62 8.44 14.66
C HIS A 32 6.94 6.97 14.34
N LYS A 33 7.92 6.38 15.05
CA LYS A 33 8.36 4.98 14.84
C LYS A 33 7.28 3.93 15.16
N THR A 34 6.39 4.21 16.11
CA THR A 34 5.30 3.31 16.49
C THR A 34 4.04 4.14 16.63
N VAL A 35 3.04 3.80 15.83
CA VAL A 35 1.80 4.55 15.74
C VAL A 35 0.60 3.65 16.02
N THR A 36 -0.35 4.19 16.78
CA THR A 36 -1.72 3.70 16.89
C THR A 36 -2.65 4.75 16.31
N ILE A 37 -3.90 4.39 16.03
CA ILE A 37 -4.91 5.36 15.56
C ILE A 37 -5.09 6.45 16.62
N GLU A 38 -5.06 6.11 17.90
CA GLU A 38 -5.14 7.04 19.03
C GLU A 38 -3.94 7.99 19.06
N LYS A 39 -2.72 7.48 18.82
CA LYS A 39 -1.53 8.33 18.74
C LYS A 39 -1.63 9.30 17.57
N LEU A 40 -2.03 8.82 16.40
CA LEU A 40 -2.24 9.65 15.22
C LEU A 40 -3.30 10.72 15.47
N ALA A 41 -4.43 10.36 16.09
CA ALA A 41 -5.51 11.30 16.43
C ALA A 41 -5.06 12.38 17.42
N THR A 42 -4.12 12.08 18.32
CA THR A 42 -3.58 13.05 19.28
C THR A 42 -2.79 14.15 18.57
N VAL A 43 -1.93 13.76 17.63
CA VAL A 43 -1.02 14.66 16.90
C VAL A 43 -1.62 15.20 15.58
N PHE A 44 -2.82 14.76 15.22
CA PHE A 44 -3.47 15.21 13.98
C PHE A 44 -3.83 16.71 14.09
N PRO A 45 -3.39 17.56 13.14
CA PRO A 45 -3.37 19.03 13.29
C PRO A 45 -4.73 19.72 13.13
N GLN A 46 -5.83 18.97 13.16
CA GLN A 46 -7.18 19.51 13.03
C GLN A 46 -7.71 19.97 14.39
N PRO A 47 -8.14 21.24 14.57
CA PRO A 47 -8.59 21.78 15.86
C PRO A 47 -10.03 21.34 16.17
N ILE A 48 -10.23 20.03 16.29
CA ILE A 48 -11.52 19.42 16.62
C ILE A 48 -11.36 18.42 17.77
N LYS A 49 -12.50 17.97 18.32
CA LYS A 49 -12.52 16.95 19.37
C LYS A 49 -11.69 15.73 18.97
N PHE A 50 -10.96 15.18 19.93
CA PHE A 50 -10.10 14.00 19.74
C PHE A 50 -10.87 12.84 19.10
N GLU A 51 -12.05 12.51 19.61
CA GLU A 51 -12.89 11.44 19.06
C GLU A 51 -13.29 11.67 17.59
N SER A 52 -13.50 12.93 17.21
CA SER A 52 -13.79 13.27 15.81
C SER A 52 -12.56 13.06 14.92
N ARG A 53 -11.35 13.39 15.39
CA ARG A 53 -10.10 13.10 14.66
C ARG A 53 -9.91 11.59 14.49
N ARG A 54 -10.09 10.84 15.58
CA ARG A 54 -9.98 9.37 15.60
C ARG A 54 -10.93 8.72 14.59
N ARG A 55 -12.22 9.06 14.63
CA ARG A 55 -13.23 8.56 13.68
C ARG A 55 -12.94 9.01 12.25
N SER A 56 -12.42 10.22 12.05
CA SER A 56 -12.01 10.70 10.73
C SER A 56 -10.91 9.80 10.14
N ILE A 57 -9.85 9.52 10.92
CA ILE A 57 -8.74 8.66 10.51
C ILE A 57 -9.23 7.24 10.22
N GLN A 58 -10.08 6.67 11.08
CA GLN A 58 -10.66 5.35 10.85
C GLN A 58 -11.45 5.28 9.54
N ARG A 59 -12.35 6.25 9.30
CA ARG A 59 -13.14 6.30 8.05
C ARG A 59 -12.24 6.48 6.84
N PHE A 60 -11.21 7.32 6.94
CA PHE A 60 -10.25 7.52 5.88
C PHE A 60 -9.53 6.23 5.52
N LEU A 61 -9.00 5.48 6.50
CA LEU A 61 -8.30 4.21 6.27
C LEU A 61 -9.19 3.10 5.68
N LEU A 62 -10.52 3.24 5.77
CA LEU A 62 -11.51 2.31 5.22
C LEU A 62 -12.01 2.72 3.83
N LEU A 63 -11.52 3.83 3.27
CA LEU A 63 -11.91 4.28 1.94
C LEU A 63 -11.57 3.24 0.86
N PRO A 64 -12.51 2.88 -0.04
CA PRO A 64 -12.24 1.98 -1.16
C PRO A 64 -11.07 2.43 -2.05
N GLU A 65 -10.90 3.75 -2.19
CA GLU A 65 -9.85 4.42 -2.94
C GLU A 65 -8.45 4.14 -2.39
N LEU A 66 -8.32 3.83 -1.10
CA LEU A 66 -7.06 3.43 -0.47
C LEU A 66 -6.74 1.94 -0.67
N SER A 67 -7.60 1.18 -1.34
CA SER A 67 -7.28 -0.19 -1.67
C SER A 67 -6.05 -0.28 -2.57
N ILE A 68 -5.32 -1.39 -2.44
CA ILE A 68 -4.05 -1.63 -3.15
C ILE A 68 -4.21 -1.42 -4.67
N GLN A 69 -5.37 -1.78 -5.22
CA GLN A 69 -5.65 -1.69 -6.66
C GLN A 69 -5.76 -0.25 -7.16
N TYR A 70 -6.32 0.66 -6.37
CA TYR A 70 -6.51 2.05 -6.80
C TYR A 70 -5.30 2.92 -6.44
N ILE A 71 -4.71 2.74 -5.25
CA ILE A 71 -3.62 3.62 -4.81
C ILE A 71 -2.25 3.10 -5.23
N TRP A 72 -2.00 1.80 -5.06
CA TRP A 72 -0.65 1.24 -5.15
C TRP A 72 -0.31 0.78 -6.56
N PHE A 73 -1.25 0.16 -7.27
CA PHE A 73 -1.01 -0.38 -8.61
C PHE A 73 -0.64 0.69 -9.65
N PRO A 74 -1.33 1.84 -9.77
CA PRO A 74 -0.94 2.89 -10.72
C PRO A 74 0.46 3.43 -10.44
N LEU A 75 0.80 3.54 -9.15
CA LEU A 75 2.11 3.98 -8.69
C LEU A 75 3.18 2.94 -9.03
N LEU A 76 2.96 1.67 -8.74
CA LEU A 76 3.86 0.60 -9.14
C LEU A 76 4.08 0.55 -10.66
N LYS A 77 3.00 0.64 -11.45
CA LYS A 77 3.08 0.58 -12.91
C LYS A 77 3.99 1.69 -13.46
N ARG A 78 3.81 2.92 -12.97
CA ARG A 78 4.62 4.06 -13.41
C ARG A 78 6.03 4.04 -12.81
N TRP A 79 6.22 3.51 -11.61
CA TRP A 79 7.56 3.32 -11.05
C TRP A 79 8.35 2.28 -11.83
N VAL A 80 7.77 1.12 -12.13
CA VAL A 80 8.38 0.10 -12.97
C VAL A 80 8.74 0.69 -14.34
N LYS A 81 7.83 1.42 -14.99
CA LYS A 81 8.11 2.09 -16.28
C LYS A 81 9.31 3.04 -16.24
N ASN A 82 9.53 3.71 -15.10
CA ASN A 82 10.63 4.64 -14.90
C ASN A 82 11.91 3.95 -14.37
N SER A 83 11.83 2.70 -13.93
CA SER A 83 12.97 1.94 -13.41
C SER A 83 13.90 1.46 -14.54
N ARG A 84 15.17 1.21 -14.21
CA ARG A 84 16.15 0.66 -15.15
C ARG A 84 15.76 -0.75 -15.64
N GLN A 85 15.05 -1.53 -14.81
CA GLN A 85 14.56 -2.86 -15.16
C GLN A 85 13.56 -2.86 -16.34
N SER A 86 12.89 -1.74 -16.62
CA SER A 86 12.07 -1.61 -17.84
C SER A 86 12.90 -1.68 -19.13
N GLN A 87 14.18 -1.33 -19.08
CA GLN A 87 15.08 -1.43 -20.24
C GLN A 87 15.47 -2.88 -20.52
N GLU A 88 15.56 -3.71 -19.47
CA GLU A 88 15.89 -5.14 -19.55
C GLU A 88 14.67 -6.03 -19.84
N LYS A 89 13.45 -5.46 -19.88
CA LYS A 89 12.16 -6.14 -20.14
C LYS A 89 11.84 -7.33 -19.23
N GLN A 90 12.58 -7.52 -18.13
CA GLN A 90 12.37 -8.61 -17.18
C GLN A 90 12.02 -8.06 -15.81
N LEU A 91 10.92 -8.56 -15.23
CA LEU A 91 10.51 -8.27 -13.87
C LEU A 91 10.59 -9.56 -13.05
N ILE A 92 11.32 -9.51 -11.94
CA ILE A 92 11.49 -10.65 -11.04
C ILE A 92 10.59 -10.46 -9.84
N PHE A 93 9.74 -11.44 -9.55
CA PHE A 93 8.86 -11.44 -8.40
C PHE A 93 9.22 -12.56 -7.44
N ALA A 94 9.29 -12.23 -6.15
CA ALA A 94 9.41 -13.19 -5.07
C ALA A 94 8.05 -13.34 -4.37
N ILE A 95 7.70 -14.58 -4.05
CA ILE A 95 6.52 -14.89 -3.24
C ILE A 95 7.02 -15.37 -1.90
N ASP A 96 6.49 -14.78 -0.83
CA ASP A 96 6.81 -15.15 0.54
C ASP A 96 5.56 -15.15 1.41
N ARG A 97 5.65 -15.80 2.57
CA ARG A 97 4.55 -15.94 3.51
C ARG A 97 5.05 -15.73 4.93
N THR A 98 4.50 -14.72 5.58
CA THR A 98 4.85 -14.36 6.96
C THR A 98 3.65 -14.50 7.89
N GLN A 99 3.91 -14.90 9.14
CA GLN A 99 2.89 -14.94 10.18
C GLN A 99 3.02 -13.69 11.04
N TRP A 100 2.02 -12.82 10.98
CA TRP A 100 2.02 -11.55 11.70
C TRP A 100 0.95 -11.54 12.79
N ARG A 101 1.37 -11.69 14.06
CA ARG A 101 0.49 -11.61 15.25
C ARG A 101 -0.75 -12.52 15.17
N GLY A 102 -0.64 -13.65 14.48
CA GLY A 102 -1.75 -14.61 14.28
C GLY A 102 -2.33 -14.61 12.87
N GLU A 103 -2.14 -13.52 12.11
CA GLU A 103 -2.57 -13.41 10.72
C GLU A 103 -1.55 -14.05 9.78
N ASN A 104 -2.03 -14.84 8.83
CA ASN A 104 -1.19 -15.46 7.82
C ASN A 104 -1.15 -14.58 6.56
N VAL A 105 -0.07 -13.83 6.39
CA VAL A 105 0.07 -12.84 5.31
C VAL A 105 0.87 -13.47 4.17
N PHE A 106 0.22 -13.61 3.02
CA PHE A 106 0.82 -14.15 1.81
C PHE A 106 1.11 -13.04 0.81
N VAL A 107 2.39 -12.78 0.52
CA VAL A 107 2.87 -11.56 -0.15
C VAL A 107 3.58 -11.92 -1.45
N ILE A 108 3.35 -11.13 -2.49
CA ILE A 108 4.16 -11.11 -3.70
C ILE A 108 4.86 -9.76 -3.81
N SER A 109 6.17 -9.80 -4.03
CA SER A 109 7.06 -8.65 -4.00
C SER A 109 7.86 -8.56 -5.29
N LEU A 110 8.02 -7.34 -5.82
CA LEU A 110 8.92 -7.04 -6.94
C LEU A 110 10.34 -6.95 -6.39
N ILE A 111 11.29 -7.62 -7.05
CA ILE A 111 12.71 -7.54 -6.72
C ILE A 111 13.38 -6.49 -7.60
N GLU A 112 13.72 -5.35 -6.99
CA GLU A 112 14.40 -4.22 -7.63
C GLU A 112 15.63 -3.85 -6.77
N GLN A 113 16.81 -3.75 -7.38
CA GLN A 113 18.04 -3.31 -6.71
C GLN A 113 18.33 -4.04 -5.38
N LYS A 114 18.20 -5.38 -5.37
CA LYS A 114 18.37 -6.25 -4.19
C LYS A 114 17.38 -5.95 -3.05
N ARG A 115 16.24 -5.30 -3.33
CA ARG A 115 15.16 -5.04 -2.38
C ARG A 115 13.88 -5.71 -2.84
N ALA A 116 13.18 -6.35 -1.90
CA ALA A 116 11.85 -6.89 -2.13
C ALA A 116 10.81 -5.83 -1.77
N ILE A 117 10.11 -5.31 -2.78
CA ILE A 117 9.06 -4.32 -2.59
C ILE A 117 7.70 -5.00 -2.68
N PRO A 118 6.90 -5.01 -1.59
CA PRO A 118 5.58 -5.63 -1.60
C PRO A 118 4.67 -5.03 -2.66
N VAL A 119 4.12 -5.88 -3.53
CA VAL A 119 3.22 -5.46 -4.61
C VAL A 119 1.77 -5.75 -4.24
N TYR A 120 1.50 -6.96 -3.76
CA TYR A 120 0.17 -7.37 -3.36
C TYR A 120 0.26 -8.42 -2.26
N TRP A 121 -0.78 -8.52 -1.45
CA TRP A 121 -0.85 -9.52 -0.39
C TRP A 121 -2.28 -9.97 -0.14
N LEU A 122 -2.39 -11.18 0.39
CA LEU A 122 -3.64 -11.78 0.82
C LEU A 122 -3.51 -12.22 2.28
N LEU A 123 -4.56 -12.00 3.05
CA LEU A 123 -4.71 -12.59 4.38
C LEU A 123 -5.35 -13.96 4.21
N LEU A 124 -4.63 -15.02 4.57
CA LEU A 124 -5.13 -16.38 4.52
C LEU A 124 -5.86 -16.70 5.82
N THR A 125 -7.07 -17.24 5.72
CA THR A 125 -7.91 -17.59 6.88
C THR A 125 -7.43 -18.83 7.63
N LYS A 126 -6.47 -19.57 7.06
CA LYS A 126 -5.93 -20.81 7.61
C LYS A 126 -4.49 -20.66 8.05
N ARG A 127 -4.11 -21.43 9.06
CA ARG A 127 -2.71 -21.62 9.46
C ARG A 127 -2.03 -22.62 8.50
N GLY A 128 -0.74 -22.42 8.24
CA GLY A 128 0.06 -23.32 7.41
C GLY A 128 0.17 -22.90 5.93
N CYS A 129 0.21 -23.88 5.02
CA CYS A 129 0.64 -23.69 3.64
C CYS A 129 -0.43 -23.07 2.72
N SER A 130 0.02 -22.26 1.75
CA SER A 130 -0.81 -21.81 0.64
C SER A 130 -1.13 -22.99 -0.30
N ASN A 131 -2.32 -23.01 -0.89
CA ASN A 131 -2.66 -23.94 -1.98
C ASN A 131 -2.51 -23.27 -3.35
N LEU A 132 -2.59 -24.06 -4.43
CA LEU A 132 -2.49 -23.57 -5.80
C LEU A 132 -3.54 -22.50 -6.14
N GLY A 133 -4.75 -22.60 -5.56
CA GLY A 133 -5.81 -21.61 -5.75
C GLY A 133 -5.43 -20.24 -5.18
N GLU A 134 -4.87 -20.21 -3.97
CA GLU A 134 -4.37 -19.01 -3.30
C GLU A 134 -3.17 -18.40 -4.03
N GLN A 135 -2.24 -19.23 -4.51
CA GLN A 135 -1.13 -18.80 -5.35
C GLN A 135 -1.63 -18.13 -6.64
N LYS A 136 -2.57 -18.76 -7.36
CA LYS A 136 -3.19 -18.16 -8.54
C LYS A 136 -3.91 -16.85 -8.22
N LYS A 137 -4.61 -16.76 -7.08
CA LYS A 137 -5.27 -15.53 -6.63
C LYS A 137 -4.27 -14.41 -6.34
N LEU A 138 -3.12 -14.72 -5.76
CA LEU A 138 -2.07 -13.73 -5.48
C LEU A 138 -1.42 -13.22 -6.76
N ILE A 139 -1.15 -14.10 -7.73
CA ILE A 139 -0.40 -13.78 -8.97
C ILE A 139 -1.29 -13.09 -10.02
N ARG A 140 -2.56 -13.47 -10.15
CA ARG A 140 -3.48 -12.97 -11.19
C ARG A 140 -3.56 -11.43 -11.29
N PRO A 141 -3.69 -10.67 -10.17
CA PRO A 141 -3.72 -9.22 -10.22
C PRO A 141 -2.45 -8.62 -10.83
N LEU A 142 -1.27 -9.17 -10.53
CA LEU A 142 -0.01 -8.69 -11.07
C LEU A 142 0.11 -8.98 -12.57
N LEU A 143 -0.30 -10.18 -13.00
CA LEU A 143 -0.31 -10.52 -14.42
C LEU A 143 -1.22 -9.58 -15.22
N ARG A 144 -2.33 -9.10 -14.63
CA ARG A 144 -3.20 -8.10 -15.25
C ARG A 144 -2.58 -6.70 -15.20
N LEU A 145 -1.88 -6.36 -14.12
CA LEU A 145 -1.25 -5.04 -13.94
C LEU A 145 -0.11 -4.80 -14.94
N PHE A 146 0.73 -5.83 -15.16
CA PHE A 146 1.90 -5.79 -16.02
C PHE A 146 1.70 -6.47 -17.37
N LYS A 147 0.46 -6.89 -17.69
CA LYS A 147 0.13 -7.27 -19.06
C LYS A 147 0.30 -6.03 -19.95
N GLY A 148 1.10 -6.17 -20.99
CA GLY A 148 1.19 -5.20 -22.09
C GLY A 148 -0.17 -5.00 -22.72
#